data_AF-A0A1S1V8I4-F1
#
_entry.id   AF-A0A1S1V8I4-F1
#
_cell.length_a   1.000
_cell.length_b   1.000
_cell.length_c   1.000
_cell.angle_alpha   90.00
_cell.angle_beta   90.00
_cell.angle_gamma   90.00
#
_symmetry.space_group_name_H-M   'P 1'
#
loop_
_entity.id
_entity.type
_entity.pdbx_description
1 polymer ?
#
loop_
_entity_poly.entity_id
_entity_poly.type
_entity_poly.pdbx_seq_one_letter_code
_entity_poly.pdbx_strand_id
1 'polypeptide(L)' 'MKIKALKSFAGKVTMTAGQELNVEDKEMAEDLVNAGFAEEIKVAAKGKA' A
#
# COMPACT_ATOMS: atom_id res chain seq x y z
N MET A 1 -8.20 2.58 -0.69
CA MET A 1 -6.95 3.23 -0.26
C MET A 1 -5.81 2.61 -1.07
N LYS A 2 -4.97 3.44 -1.72
CA LYS A 2 -3.88 2.92 -2.55
C LYS A 2 -2.67 2.68 -1.67
N ILE A 3 -2.17 1.45 -1.65
CA ILE A 3 -0.94 1.09 -0.95
C ILE A 3 0.09 0.57 -1.94
N LYS A 4 1.37 0.76 -1.61
CA LYS A 4 2.49 0.18 -2.34
C LYS A 4 3.22 -0.77 -1.44
N ALA A 5 3.39 -2.01 -1.88
CA ALA A 5 4.16 -3.00 -1.16
C ALA A 5 5.63 -2.57 -1.09
N LEU A 6 6.19 -2.55 0.11
CA LEU A 6 7.62 -2.32 0.36
C LEU A 6 8.44 -3.59 0.15
N LYS A 7 7.83 -4.74 0.49
CA LYS A 7 8.44 -6.06 0.42
C LYS A 7 7.51 -6.99 -0.34
N SER A 8 8.06 -8.04 -0.93
CA SER A 8 7.25 -9.11 -1.51
C SER A 8 6.63 -9.92 -0.39
N PHE A 9 5.30 -10.04 -0.38
CA PHE A 9 4.56 -10.85 0.57
C PHE A 9 3.42 -11.59 -0.11
N ALA A 10 3.06 -12.74 0.44
CA ALA A 10 1.95 -13.56 -0.03
C ALA A 10 1.12 -13.98 1.19
N GLY A 11 -0.15 -13.61 1.20
CA GLY A 11 -1.10 -13.89 2.29
C GLY A 11 -2.54 -13.80 1.78
N LYS A 12 -3.41 -13.06 2.47
CA LYS A 12 -4.75 -12.70 1.94
C LYS A 12 -4.68 -11.93 0.63
N VAL A 13 -3.57 -11.20 0.42
CA VAL A 13 -3.25 -10.51 -0.83
C VAL A 13 -1.79 -10.84 -1.14
N THR A 14 -1.51 -11.08 -2.42
CA THR A 14 -0.14 -11.31 -2.89
C THR A 14 0.31 -10.06 -3.62
N MET A 15 1.37 -9.44 -3.12
CA MET A 15 1.99 -8.26 -3.72
C MET A 15 3.50 -8.43 -3.76
N THR A 16 4.11 -8.03 -4.87
CA THR A 16 5.56 -7.94 -5.00
C THR A 16 6.08 -6.58 -4.51
N ALA A 17 7.32 -6.55 -4.03
CA ALA A 17 7.98 -5.31 -3.65
C ALA A 17 7.90 -4.27 -4.80
N GLY A 18 7.41 -3.08 -4.50
CA GLY A 18 7.19 -1.99 -5.44
C GLY A 18 5.84 -1.98 -6.15
N GLN A 19 5.03 -3.03 -5.99
CA GLN A 19 3.71 -3.12 -6.62
C GLN A 19 2.70 -2.22 -5.90
N GLU A 20 1.86 -1.52 -6.66
CA GLU A 20 0.78 -0.70 -6.13
C GLU A 20 -0.56 -1.43 -6.28
N LEU A 21 -1.37 -1.44 -5.23
CA LEU A 21 -2.71 -2.01 -5.26
C LEU A 21 -3.69 -1.04 -4.61
N ASN A 22 -4.88 -0.93 -5.20
CA ASN A 22 -5.99 -0.25 -4.54
C ASN A 22 -6.70 -1.26 -3.65
N VAL A 23 -6.59 -1.08 -2.34
CA VAL A 23 -7.25 -1.92 -1.34
C VAL A 23 -8.55 -1.25 -0.92
N GLU A 24 -9.67 -1.95 -1.03
CA GLU A 24 -10.98 -1.44 -0.58
C GLU A 24 -11.12 -1.54 0.96
N ASP A 25 -10.60 -2.62 1.55
CA ASP A 25 -10.52 -2.83 2.99
C ASP A 25 -9.48 -1.93 3.68
N LYS A 26 -9.97 -0.89 4.36
CA LYS A 26 -9.12 0.05 5.12
C LYS A 26 -8.34 -0.64 6.24
N GLU A 27 -8.98 -1.49 7.05
CA GLU A 27 -8.30 -2.18 8.16
C GLU A 27 -7.13 -3.03 7.68
N MET A 28 -7.29 -3.76 6.58
CA MET A 28 -6.20 -4.55 6.00
C MET A 28 -5.07 -3.66 5.48
N ALA A 29 -5.41 -2.55 4.81
CA ALA A 29 -4.42 -1.61 4.31
C ALA A 29 -3.62 -0.96 5.46
N GLU A 30 -4.30 -0.55 6.53
CA GLU A 30 -3.66 0.05 7.70
C GLU A 30 -2.80 -0.96 8.47
N ASP A 31 -3.23 -2.21 8.60
CA ASP A 31 -2.42 -3.29 9.21
C ASP A 31 -1.13 -3.53 8.40
N LEU A 32 -1.23 -3.62 7.07
CA LEU A 32 -0.06 -3.79 6.19
C LEU A 32 0.90 -2.60 6.26
N VAL A 33 0.38 -1.38 6.40
CA VAL A 33 1.19 -0.17 6.56
C VAL A 33 1.85 -0.11 7.93
N ASN A 34 1.10 -0.37 9.02
CA ASN A 34 1.62 -0.40 10.39
C ASN A 34 2.65 -1.52 10.59
N ALA A 35 2.46 -2.68 9.96
CA ALA A 35 3.40 -3.79 9.98
C ALA A 35 4.64 -3.55 9.11
N GLY A 36 4.69 -2.46 8.33
CA GLY A 36 5.83 -2.10 7.48
C GLY A 36 5.99 -2.98 6.24
N PHE A 37 4.91 -3.62 5.79
CA PHE A 37 4.88 -4.39 4.54
C PHE A 37 4.47 -3.53 3.34
N ALA A 38 3.72 -2.45 3.57
CA ALA A 38 3.29 -1.51 2.55
C ALA A 38 3.39 -0.05 3.02
N GLU A 39 3.30 0.89 2.10
CA GLU A 39 3.16 2.32 2.37
C GLU A 39 1.89 2.85 1.73
N GLU A 40 1.18 3.74 2.42
CA GLU A 40 0.07 4.48 1.83
C GLU A 40 0.61 5.42 0.75
N ILE A 41 0.20 5.18 -0.51
CA ILE A 41 0.41 6.15 -1.57
C ILE A 41 -0.70 7.17 -1.47
N LYS A 42 -0.44 8.18 -0.65
CA LYS A 42 -1.07 9.48 -0.82
C LYS A 42 -0.67 9.94 -2.20
N VAL A 43 -1.61 9.87 -3.14
CA VAL A 43 -1.50 10.62 -4.39
C VAL A 43 -1.45 12.07 -3.95
N ALA A 44 -0.25 12.57 -3.66
CA ALA A 44 -0.03 13.98 -3.56
C ALA A 44 -0.46 14.48 -4.94
N ALA A 45 -1.63 15.12 -4.99
CA ALA A 45 -1.93 16.05 -6.05
C ALA A 45 -0.68 16.90 -6.12
N LYS A 46 0.12 16.66 -7.16
CA LYS A 46 1.41 17.29 -7.36
C LYS A 46 1.09 18.77 -7.52
N GLY A 47 1.06 19.48 -6.39
CA GLY A 47 1.11 20.92 -6.32
C GLY A 47 2.43 21.31 -6.94
N LYS A 48 2.41 21.49 -8.26
CA LYS A 48 3.34 22.39 -8.92
C LYS A 48 2.92 23.78 -8.43
N ALA A 49 3.57 24.24 -7.37
CA ALA A 49 3.76 25.66 -7.16
C ALA A 49 4.87 26.13 -8.12
#